data_AF-A0AA88V9X7-F1
#
_entry.id   AF-A0AA88V9X7-F1
#
_cell.length_a   1.000
_cell.length_b   1.000
_cell.length_c   1.000
_cell.angle_alpha   90.00
_cell.angle_beta   90.00
_cell.angle_gamma   90.00
#
_symmetry.space_group_name_H-M   'P 1'
#
loop_
_entity.id
_entity.type
_entity.pdbx_description
1 polymer ?
#
loop_
_entity_poly.entity_id
_entity_poly.type
_entity_poly.pdbx_seq_one_letter_code
_entity_poly.pdbx_strand_id
1 'polypeptide(L)'
;MSGARLCALLGELGYEGHAALDTDSFEWPFQYDDARPILDWLCSSLRPSNVLSPSELSQYEQFLQAGKLLEGEDLDFAYDSISAFSTRRDNQEAVFGAEEGVKDIRDATSAFRAEALELQRQLRHLQSQYDMLTGQASTLIQGRRARVAATTTVNGQLNTLDDSLSARNLEVYQYKR
;
A
#
# COMPACT_ATOMS: atom_id res chain seq x y z
N MET A 1 -21.17 -28.52 -48.23
CA MET A 1 -21.46 -27.39 -47.34
C MET A 1 -22.80 -26.85 -47.79
N SER A 2 -23.77 -26.80 -46.88
CA SER A 2 -25.19 -26.62 -47.19
C SER A 2 -25.83 -25.54 -46.32
N GLY A 3 -26.93 -24.96 -46.82
CA GLY A 3 -27.84 -24.09 -46.09
C GLY A 3 -28.33 -24.70 -44.77
N ALA A 4 -28.44 -26.03 -44.70
CA ALA A 4 -28.79 -26.75 -43.47
C ALA A 4 -27.76 -26.52 -42.35
N ARG A 5 -26.48 -26.57 -42.70
CA ARG A 5 -25.39 -26.37 -41.74
C ARG A 5 -25.34 -24.91 -41.28
N LEU A 6 -25.61 -23.96 -42.18
CA LEU A 6 -25.70 -22.55 -41.81
C LEU A 6 -26.86 -22.28 -40.85
N CYS A 7 -28.04 -22.83 -41.11
CA CYS A 7 -29.21 -22.67 -40.24
C CYS A 7 -28.98 -23.31 -38.86
N ALA A 8 -28.35 -24.50 -38.83
CA ALA A 8 -27.95 -25.14 -37.57
C ALA A 8 -26.95 -24.28 -36.78
N LEU A 9 -25.94 -23.73 -37.45
CA LEU A 9 -24.96 -22.84 -36.85
C LEU A 9 -25.63 -21.58 -36.26
N LEU A 10 -26.55 -20.94 -37.00
CA LEU A 10 -27.29 -19.78 -36.50
C LEU A 10 -28.11 -20.11 -35.24
N GLY A 11 -28.68 -21.33 -35.17
CA GLY A 11 -29.31 -21.83 -33.96
C GLY A 11 -28.33 -22.00 -32.79
N GLU A 12 -27.17 -22.60 -33.04
CA GLU A 12 -26.10 -22.75 -32.03
C GLU A 12 -25.57 -21.39 -31.53
N LEU A 13 -25.55 -20.37 -32.39
CA LEU A 13 -25.15 -19.00 -32.05
C LEU A 13 -26.25 -18.22 -31.31
N GLY A 14 -27.44 -18.80 -31.13
CA GLY A 14 -28.55 -18.17 -30.40
C GLY A 14 -29.35 -17.16 -31.20
N TYR A 15 -29.36 -17.24 -32.54
CA TYR A 15 -30.20 -16.38 -33.37
C TYR A 15 -31.68 -16.69 -33.15
N GLU A 16 -32.45 -15.74 -32.63
CA GLU A 16 -33.87 -15.93 -32.27
C GLU A 16 -34.76 -16.32 -33.45
N GLY A 17 -34.37 -15.94 -34.67
CA GLY A 17 -35.11 -16.26 -35.90
C GLY A 17 -34.76 -17.61 -36.53
N HIS A 18 -33.87 -18.43 -35.94
CA HIS A 18 -33.36 -19.63 -36.62
C HIS A 18 -34.48 -20.65 -36.97
N ALA A 19 -35.53 -20.71 -36.14
CA ALA A 19 -36.62 -21.67 -36.30
C ALA A 19 -37.54 -21.31 -37.48
N ALA A 20 -37.52 -20.05 -37.95
CA ALA A 20 -38.28 -19.59 -39.10
C ALA A 20 -37.48 -19.69 -40.41
N LEU A 21 -36.19 -20.05 -40.36
CA LEU A 21 -35.35 -20.17 -41.54
C LEU A 21 -35.64 -21.48 -42.26
N ASP A 22 -36.02 -21.37 -43.53
CA ASP A 22 -36.14 -22.53 -44.40
C ASP A 22 -34.77 -22.95 -44.94
N THR A 23 -34.40 -24.20 -44.68
CA THR A 23 -33.10 -24.75 -45.05
C THR A 23 -32.87 -24.76 -46.55
N ASP A 24 -33.91 -25.04 -47.34
CA ASP A 24 -33.82 -25.19 -48.79
C ASP A 24 -33.66 -23.82 -49.48
N SER A 25 -34.29 -22.78 -48.92
CA SER A 25 -34.12 -21.39 -49.34
C SER A 25 -32.68 -20.87 -49.22
N PHE A 26 -31.85 -21.50 -48.39
CA PHE A 26 -30.42 -21.16 -48.21
C PHE A 26 -29.46 -22.07 -48.98
N GLU A 27 -29.95 -22.94 -49.88
CA GLU A 27 -29.04 -23.80 -50.67
C GLU A 27 -28.51 -23.17 -51.94
N TRP A 28 -29.25 -22.27 -52.56
CA TRP A 28 -28.80 -21.59 -53.78
C TRP A 28 -27.51 -20.75 -53.58
N PRO A 29 -27.27 -20.05 -52.43
CA PRO A 29 -26.05 -19.27 -52.24
C PRO A 29 -24.77 -20.12 -52.22
N PHE A 30 -24.86 -21.40 -51.80
CA PHE A 30 -23.72 -22.33 -51.82
C PHE A 30 -23.38 -22.83 -53.23
N GLN A 31 -24.25 -22.59 -54.21
CA GLN A 31 -24.06 -22.96 -55.61
C GLN A 31 -23.32 -21.86 -56.41
N TYR A 32 -23.24 -20.64 -55.87
CA TYR A 32 -22.48 -19.55 -56.48
C TYR A 32 -21.01 -19.63 -56.08
N ASP A 33 -20.12 -19.74 -57.08
CA ASP A 33 -18.67 -19.89 -56.86
C ASP A 33 -18.05 -18.72 -56.08
N ASP A 34 -18.61 -17.51 -56.19
CA ASP A 34 -18.12 -16.32 -55.48
C ASP A 34 -18.55 -16.28 -54.01
N ALA A 35 -19.76 -16.77 -53.70
CA ALA A 35 -20.33 -16.74 -52.35
C ALA A 35 -19.89 -17.95 -51.52
N ARG A 36 -19.64 -19.08 -52.18
CA ARG A 36 -19.31 -20.36 -51.56
C ARG A 36 -18.09 -20.29 -50.62
N PRO A 37 -16.96 -19.65 -50.95
CA PRO A 37 -15.82 -19.54 -50.04
C PRO A 37 -16.13 -18.76 -48.76
N ILE A 38 -16.94 -17.70 -48.86
CA ILE A 38 -17.32 -16.86 -47.72
C ILE A 38 -18.27 -17.63 -46.79
N LEU A 39 -19.25 -18.33 -47.36
CA LEU A 39 -20.19 -19.15 -46.60
C LEU A 39 -19.50 -20.35 -45.95
N ASP A 40 -18.53 -20.95 -46.64
CA ASP A 40 -17.69 -22.02 -46.10
C ASP A 40 -16.84 -21.54 -44.90
N TRP A 41 -16.25 -20.35 -45.03
CA TRP A 41 -15.51 -19.70 -43.94
C TRP A 41 -16.40 -19.41 -42.74
N LEU A 42 -17.60 -18.83 -42.95
CA LEU A 42 -18.57 -18.55 -41.89
C LEU A 42 -18.94 -19.83 -41.13
N CYS A 43 -19.28 -20.90 -41.84
CA CYS A 43 -19.67 -22.19 -41.25
C CYS A 43 -18.54 -22.95 -40.55
N SER A 44 -17.28 -22.52 -40.74
CA SER A 44 -16.09 -23.15 -40.16
C SER A 44 -15.43 -22.32 -39.07
N SER A 45 -15.62 -21.00 -39.12
CA SER A 45 -14.92 -20.04 -38.25
C SER A 45 -15.81 -19.44 -37.18
N LEU A 46 -17.12 -19.31 -37.41
CA LEU A 46 -18.02 -18.84 -36.38
C LEU A 46 -18.22 -19.91 -35.31
N ARG A 47 -18.09 -19.47 -34.06
CA ARG A 47 -18.32 -20.26 -32.84
C ARG A 47 -19.09 -19.39 -31.86
N PRO A 48 -19.81 -19.97 -30.89
CA PRO A 48 -20.49 -19.21 -29.84
C PRO A 48 -19.53 -18.28 -29.07
N SER A 49 -18.24 -18.65 -28.96
CA SER A 49 -17.19 -17.80 -28.38
C SER A 49 -16.91 -16.51 -29.12
N ASN A 50 -17.31 -16.42 -30.39
CA ASN A 50 -17.06 -15.27 -31.26
C ASN A 50 -18.29 -14.37 -31.36
N VAL A 51 -19.38 -14.73 -30.67
CA VAL A 51 -20.63 -13.98 -30.65
C VAL A 51 -20.81 -13.38 -29.27
N LEU A 52 -21.14 -12.08 -29.24
CA LEU A 52 -21.41 -11.38 -28.00
C LEU A 52 -22.65 -11.97 -27.34
N SER A 53 -22.50 -12.37 -26.08
CA SER A 53 -23.62 -12.79 -25.25
C SER A 53 -24.59 -11.62 -24.99
N PRO A 54 -25.87 -11.89 -24.69
CA PRO A 54 -26.84 -10.86 -24.34
C PRO A 54 -26.39 -10.01 -23.14
N SER A 55 -25.65 -10.60 -22.20
CA SER A 55 -25.07 -9.91 -21.05
C SER A 55 -23.95 -8.95 -21.44
N GLU A 56 -23.08 -9.33 -22.37
CA GLU A 56 -21.99 -8.47 -22.86
C GLU A 56 -22.56 -7.30 -23.65
N LEU A 57 -23.57 -7.53 -24.48
CA LEU A 57 -24.30 -6.46 -25.17
C LEU A 57 -24.93 -5.48 -24.17
N SER A 58 -25.61 -5.99 -23.14
CA SER A 58 -26.21 -5.16 -22.10
C SER A 58 -25.17 -4.32 -21.34
N GLN A 59 -24.00 -4.89 -21.06
CA GLN A 59 -22.90 -4.17 -20.41
C GLN A 59 -22.33 -3.08 -21.32
N TYR A 60 -22.14 -3.40 -22.60
CA TYR A 60 -21.70 -2.43 -23.60
C TYR A 60 -22.68 -1.25 -23.73
N GLU A 61 -23.99 -1.52 -23.79
CA GLU A 61 -25.02 -0.48 -23.80
C GLU A 61 -25.00 0.39 -22.54
N GLN A 62 -24.73 -0.20 -21.36
CA GLN A 62 -24.55 0.57 -20.13
C GLN A 62 -23.32 1.48 -20.20
N PHE A 63 -22.20 1.00 -20.78
CA PHE A 63 -21.01 1.83 -20.96
C PHE A 63 -21.24 2.98 -21.95
N LEU A 64 -21.97 2.71 -23.03
CA LEU A 64 -22.42 3.73 -23.97
C LEU A 64 -23.26 4.82 -23.29
N GLN A 65 -24.28 4.41 -22.52
CA GLN A 65 -25.15 5.35 -21.80
C GLN A 65 -24.40 6.14 -20.73
N ALA A 66 -23.41 5.53 -20.08
CA ALA A 66 -22.59 6.18 -19.08
C ALA A 66 -21.52 7.12 -19.67
N GLY A 67 -21.34 7.16 -20.99
CA GLY A 67 -20.27 7.93 -21.65
C GLY A 67 -18.87 7.47 -21.24
N LYS A 68 -18.72 6.19 -20.86
CA LYS A 68 -17.47 5.60 -20.38
C LYS A 68 -16.77 4.76 -21.45
N LEU A 69 -17.19 4.90 -22.70
CA LEU A 69 -16.62 4.13 -23.79
C LEU A 69 -15.28 4.74 -24.17
N LEU A 70 -14.24 3.89 -24.16
CA LEU A 70 -12.89 4.30 -24.48
C LEU A 70 -12.67 4.12 -25.98
N GLU A 71 -12.67 5.21 -26.73
CA GLU A 71 -12.56 5.20 -28.20
C GLU A 71 -11.58 6.26 -28.70
N GLY A 72 -11.02 6.05 -29.89
CA GLY A 72 -10.17 7.02 -30.56
C GLY A 72 -8.97 7.47 -29.72
N GLU A 73 -8.79 8.79 -29.60
CA GLU A 73 -7.64 9.39 -28.90
C GLU A 73 -7.56 8.98 -27.43
N ASP A 74 -8.68 8.75 -26.75
CA ASP A 74 -8.68 8.31 -25.35
C ASP A 74 -8.14 6.88 -25.22
N LEU A 75 -8.42 6.02 -26.21
CA LEU A 75 -7.88 4.67 -26.27
C LEU A 75 -6.39 4.67 -26.56
N ASP A 76 -5.95 5.50 -27.52
CA ASP A 76 -4.53 5.67 -27.84
C ASP A 76 -3.77 6.24 -26.64
N PHE A 77 -4.33 7.22 -25.94
CA PHE A 77 -3.77 7.78 -24.71
C PHE A 77 -3.68 6.74 -23.59
N ALA A 78 -4.73 5.93 -23.39
CA ALA A 78 -4.71 4.86 -22.41
C ALA A 78 -3.63 3.83 -22.75
N TYR A 79 -3.51 3.45 -24.03
CA TYR A 79 -2.47 2.54 -24.51
C TYR A 79 -1.06 3.07 -24.23
N ASP A 80 -0.81 4.34 -24.55
CA ASP A 80 0.49 5.00 -24.32
C ASP A 80 0.80 5.20 -22.82
N SER A 81 -0.23 5.39 -21.99
CA SER A 81 -0.07 5.53 -20.53
C SER A 81 0.34 4.21 -19.84
N ILE A 82 0.10 3.07 -20.49
CA ILE A 82 0.49 1.78 -19.94
C ILE A 82 1.99 1.60 -20.15
N SER A 83 2.75 1.87 -19.08
CA SER A 83 4.21 1.71 -19.05
C SER A 83 4.70 0.29 -19.35
N ALA A 84 3.83 -0.72 -19.34
CA ALA A 84 4.16 -2.09 -19.73
C ALA A 84 4.31 -2.27 -21.25
N PHE A 85 3.77 -1.34 -22.07
CA PHE A 85 3.81 -1.40 -23.53
C PHE A 85 4.60 -0.24 -24.16
N SER A 86 4.99 0.77 -23.38
CA SER A 86 5.67 2.00 -23.86
C SER A 86 7.05 1.79 -24.47
N THR A 87 7.61 0.59 -24.35
CA THR A 87 8.76 0.21 -25.15
C THR A 87 8.56 -1.20 -25.65
N ARG A 88 8.75 -1.36 -26.96
CA ARG A 88 9.19 -2.62 -27.56
C ARG A 88 10.58 -2.96 -26.99
N ARG A 89 10.69 -3.14 -25.66
CA ARG A 89 11.86 -3.73 -25.03
C ARG A 89 11.82 -5.16 -25.49
N ASP A 90 12.89 -5.63 -26.12
CA ASP A 90 13.01 -7.04 -26.44
C ASP A 90 12.64 -7.83 -25.18
N ASN A 91 11.70 -8.76 -25.30
CA ASN A 91 11.14 -9.52 -24.17
C ASN A 91 12.22 -10.17 -23.28
N GLN A 92 13.46 -10.25 -23.78
CA GLN A 92 14.65 -10.72 -23.11
C GLN A 92 15.20 -9.72 -22.08
N GLU A 93 15.19 -8.41 -22.33
CA GLU A 93 15.69 -7.40 -21.38
C GLU A 93 14.69 -7.15 -20.22
N ALA A 94 13.39 -7.31 -20.47
CA ALA A 94 12.35 -7.14 -19.46
C ALA A 94 12.40 -8.19 -18.34
N VAL A 95 12.88 -9.41 -18.64
CA VAL A 95 13.04 -10.48 -17.64
C VAL A 95 14.34 -10.29 -16.86
N PHE A 96 15.46 -10.05 -17.53
CA PHE A 96 16.77 -9.94 -16.86
C PHE A 96 16.98 -8.60 -16.15
N GLY A 97 16.54 -7.47 -16.72
CA GLY A 97 16.69 -6.15 -16.11
C GLY A 97 15.75 -5.92 -14.92
N ALA A 98 14.57 -6.56 -14.92
CA ALA A 98 13.67 -6.51 -13.76
C ALA A 98 14.22 -7.35 -12.59
N GLU A 99 14.82 -8.51 -12.86
CA GLU A 99 15.47 -9.32 -11.82
C GLU A 99 16.72 -8.63 -11.24
N GLU A 100 17.51 -7.96 -12.08
CA GLU A 100 18.67 -7.18 -11.64
C GLU A 100 18.25 -5.98 -10.78
N GLY A 101 17.22 -5.22 -11.20
CA GLY A 101 16.66 -4.13 -10.41
C GLY A 101 16.03 -4.59 -9.09
N VAL A 102 15.34 -5.73 -9.06
CA VAL A 102 14.78 -6.31 -7.83
C VAL A 102 15.89 -6.76 -6.89
N LYS A 103 16.98 -7.32 -7.42
CA LYS A 103 18.15 -7.71 -6.63
C LYS A 103 18.83 -6.48 -6.02
N ASP A 104 19.03 -5.42 -6.79
CA ASP A 104 19.62 -4.17 -6.30
C ASP A 104 18.75 -3.51 -5.23
N ILE A 105 17.43 -3.47 -5.43
CA ILE A 105 16.48 -2.96 -4.44
C ILE A 105 16.55 -3.80 -3.15
N ARG A 106 16.63 -5.13 -3.27
CA ARG A 106 16.73 -6.04 -2.13
C ARG A 106 18.03 -5.84 -1.37
N ASP A 107 19.14 -5.71 -2.09
CA ASP A 107 20.46 -5.54 -1.51
C ASP A 107 20.57 -4.17 -0.82
N ALA A 108 20.09 -3.09 -1.44
CA ALA A 108 19.97 -1.76 -0.82
C ALA A 108 19.07 -1.77 0.43
N THR A 109 17.92 -2.45 0.35
CA THR A 109 17.01 -2.61 1.50
C THR A 109 17.70 -3.34 2.66
N SER A 110 18.51 -4.36 2.36
CA SER A 110 19.26 -5.09 3.38
C SER A 110 20.33 -4.22 4.05
N ALA A 111 21.01 -3.37 3.27
CA ALA A 111 22.00 -2.43 3.77
C ALA A 111 21.37 -1.39 4.71
N PHE A 112 20.25 -0.78 4.30
CA PHE A 112 19.53 0.18 5.15
C PHE A 112 18.99 -0.44 6.43
N ARG A 113 18.55 -1.71 6.39
CA ARG A 113 18.14 -2.43 7.60
C ARG A 113 19.32 -2.65 8.57
N ALA A 114 20.49 -2.98 8.04
CA ALA A 114 21.69 -3.15 8.87
C ALA A 114 22.09 -1.82 9.54
N GLU A 115 22.06 -0.72 8.79
CA GLU A 115 22.33 0.62 9.32
C GLU A 115 21.31 1.02 10.39
N ALA A 116 20.02 0.79 10.15
CA ALA A 116 18.96 1.07 11.13
C ALA A 116 19.16 0.29 12.44
N LEU A 117 19.60 -0.97 12.37
CA LEU A 117 19.90 -1.77 13.55
C LEU A 117 21.09 -1.23 14.33
N GLU A 118 22.12 -0.75 13.64
CA GLU A 118 23.30 -0.17 14.29
C GLU A 118 22.97 1.16 14.98
N LEU A 119 22.22 2.03 14.29
CA LEU A 119 21.70 3.27 14.89
C LEU A 119 20.82 2.99 16.12
N GLN A 120 19.99 1.94 16.07
CA GLN A 120 19.18 1.53 17.22
C GLN A 120 20.04 1.08 18.41
N ARG A 121 21.16 0.39 18.17
CA ARG A 121 22.11 0.02 19.24
C ARG A 121 22.77 1.25 19.85
N GLN A 122 23.21 2.19 19.02
CA GLN A 122 23.79 3.45 19.47
C GLN A 122 22.81 4.24 20.34
N LEU A 123 21.53 4.33 19.92
CA LEU A 123 20.48 4.97 20.72
C LEU A 123 20.29 4.30 22.08
N ARG A 124 20.23 2.96 22.15
CA ARG A 124 20.11 2.25 23.43
C ARG A 124 21.31 2.49 24.34
N HIS A 125 22.51 2.51 23.77
CA HIS A 125 23.72 2.80 24.54
C HIS A 125 23.67 4.22 25.13
N LEU A 126 23.33 5.21 24.31
CA LEU A 126 23.24 6.60 24.75
C LEU A 126 22.12 6.79 25.80
N GLN A 127 20.99 6.11 25.63
CA GLN A 127 19.90 6.11 26.60
C GLN A 127 20.34 5.53 27.95
N SER A 128 21.10 4.43 27.95
CA SER A 128 21.65 3.87 29.20
C SER A 128 22.62 4.81 29.90
N GLN A 129 23.44 5.55 29.15
CA GLN A 129 24.34 6.57 29.70
C GLN A 129 23.54 7.72 30.30
N TYR A 130 22.49 8.17 29.62
CA TYR A 130 21.60 9.20 30.13
C TYR A 130 20.91 8.79 31.42
N ASP A 131 20.38 7.56 31.50
CA ASP A 131 19.73 7.03 32.70
C ASP A 131 20.71 6.94 33.88
N MET A 132 21.94 6.48 33.64
CA MET A 132 23.00 6.46 34.65
C MET A 132 23.30 7.84 35.19
N LEU A 133 23.50 8.82 34.30
CA LEU A 133 23.82 10.21 34.68
C LEU A 133 22.65 10.86 35.43
N THR A 134 21.42 10.55 35.03
CA THR A 134 20.19 11.01 35.68
C THR A 134 20.04 10.42 37.09
N GLY A 135 20.39 9.15 37.27
CA GLY A 135 20.48 8.51 38.58
C GLY A 135 21.51 9.18 39.48
N GLN A 136 22.71 9.44 38.97
CA GLN A 136 23.77 10.16 39.71
C GLN A 136 23.37 11.59 40.09
N ALA A 137 22.76 12.35 39.16
CA ALA A 137 22.25 13.68 39.45
C ALA A 137 21.18 13.64 40.56
N SER A 138 20.30 12.64 40.53
CA SER A 138 19.25 12.46 41.53
C SER A 138 19.82 12.14 42.92
N THR A 139 20.82 11.27 43.02
CA THR A 139 21.48 10.96 44.31
C THR A 139 22.21 12.18 44.87
N LEU A 140 22.88 12.97 44.02
CA LEU A 140 23.52 14.22 44.43
C LEU A 140 22.50 15.26 44.94
N ILE A 141 21.37 15.42 44.25
CA ILE A 141 20.30 16.33 44.67
C ILE A 141 19.70 15.88 46.00
N GLN A 142 19.41 14.60 46.17
CA GLN A 142 18.89 14.05 47.42
C GLN A 142 19.91 14.20 48.57
N GLY A 143 21.18 13.90 48.33
CA GLY A 143 22.25 14.09 49.31
C GLY A 143 22.42 15.56 49.70
N ARG A 144 22.31 16.50 48.75
CA ARG A 144 22.30 17.93 49.05
C ARG A 144 21.11 18.33 49.92
N ARG A 145 19.90 17.86 49.57
CA ARG A 145 18.68 18.12 50.36
C ARG A 145 18.78 17.57 51.79
N ALA A 146 19.29 16.35 51.95
CA ALA A 146 19.51 15.74 53.25
C ALA A 146 20.50 16.54 54.12
N ARG A 147 21.62 16.99 53.53
CA ARG A 147 22.57 17.87 54.24
C ARG A 147 21.94 19.20 54.65
N VAL A 148 21.20 19.85 53.76
CA VAL A 148 20.50 21.11 54.07
C VAL A 148 19.51 20.91 55.22
N ALA A 149 18.69 19.85 55.17
CA ALA A 149 17.75 19.55 56.25
C ALA A 149 18.47 19.29 57.58
N ALA A 150 19.57 18.52 57.58
CA ALA A 150 20.38 18.29 58.77
C ALA A 150 20.95 19.61 59.34
N THR A 151 21.53 20.47 58.49
CA THR A 151 22.03 21.79 58.91
C THR A 151 20.91 22.65 59.50
N THR A 152 19.71 22.66 58.90
CA THR A 152 18.57 23.38 59.45
C THR A 152 18.16 22.86 60.83
N THR A 153 18.14 21.54 61.04
CA THR A 153 17.81 20.97 62.36
C THR A 153 18.86 21.33 63.42
N VAL A 154 20.16 21.27 63.08
CA VAL A 154 21.25 21.66 63.98
C VAL A 154 21.18 23.15 64.31
N ASN A 155 20.99 24.01 63.32
CA ASN A 155 20.84 25.45 63.54
C ASN A 155 19.61 25.76 64.40
N GLY A 156 18.49 25.05 64.21
CA GLY A 156 17.32 25.17 65.06
C GLY A 156 17.63 24.83 66.52
N GLN A 157 18.34 23.73 66.77
CA GLN A 157 18.80 23.37 68.12
C GLN A 157 19.73 24.43 68.72
N LEU A 158 20.66 24.96 67.92
CA LEU A 158 21.62 25.98 68.35
C LEU A 158 20.91 27.29 68.75
N ASN A 159 19.91 27.71 67.97
CA ASN A 159 19.08 28.87 68.31
C ASN A 159 18.29 28.65 69.60
N THR A 160 17.67 27.47 69.80
CA THR A 160 16.96 27.19 71.06
C THR A 160 17.89 27.21 72.28
N LEU A 161 19.14 26.77 72.11
CA LEU A 161 20.14 26.83 73.16
C LEU A 161 20.55 28.29 73.44
N ASP A 162 20.75 29.09 72.41
CA ASP A 162 21.07 30.52 72.53
C ASP A 162 19.96 31.31 73.23
N ASP A 163 18.70 31.05 72.89
CA ASP A 163 17.53 31.61 73.57
C ASP A 163 17.52 31.24 75.06
N SER A 164 17.82 29.97 75.39
CA SER A 164 17.87 29.50 76.78
C SER A 164 19.00 30.15 77.60
N LEU A 165 20.18 30.33 76.98
CA LEU A 165 21.31 31.01 77.61
C LEU A 165 21.02 32.50 77.81
N SER A 166 20.40 33.14 76.82
CA SER A 166 19.98 34.54 76.88
C SER A 166 18.96 34.78 78.00
N ALA A 167 17.94 33.91 78.11
CA ALA A 167 16.96 33.96 79.19
C ALA A 167 17.62 33.83 80.57
N ARG A 168 18.51 32.84 80.73
CA ARG A 168 19.24 32.61 81.98
C ARG A 168 20.16 33.78 82.34
N ASN A 169 20.84 34.38 81.36
CA ASN A 169 21.65 35.57 81.59
C ASN A 169 20.80 36.74 82.05
N LEU A 170 19.62 36.96 81.48
CA LEU A 170 18.69 38.01 81.92
C LEU A 170 18.27 37.83 83.39
N GLU A 171 17.96 36.60 83.82
CA GLU A 171 17.66 36.29 85.23
C GLU A 171 18.83 36.66 86.16
N VAL A 172 20.06 36.32 85.75
CA VAL A 172 21.27 36.66 86.52
C VAL A 172 21.49 38.17 86.60
N TYR A 173 21.20 38.92 85.54
CA TYR A 173 21.27 40.38 85.56
C TYR A 173 20.17 41.02 86.42
N GLN A 174 18.99 40.40 86.52
CA GLN A 174 17.91 40.85 87.41
C GLN A 174 18.22 40.61 88.90
N TYR A 175 18.92 39.52 89.23
CA TYR A 175 19.33 39.21 90.62
C TYR A 175 20.50 40.08 91.14
N LYS A 176 21.17 40.84 90.26
CA LYS A 176 22.32 41.69 90.61
C LYS A 176 21.99 43.19 90.72
N ARG A 177 20.71 43.57 90.71
CA ARG A 177 20.22 44.91 91.11
C ARG A 177 19.70 44.88 92.54
#